data_AF-A0A256ZHZ1-F1
#
_entry.id   AF-A0A256ZHZ1-F1
#
_cell.length_a   1.000
_cell.length_b   1.000
_cell.length_c   1.000
_cell.angle_alpha   90.00
_cell.angle_beta   90.00
_cell.angle_gamma   90.00
#
_symmetry.space_group_name_H-M   'P 1'
#
loop_
_entity.id
_entity.type
_entity.pdbx_description
1 polymer ?
#
loop_
_entity_poly.entity_id
_entity_poly.type
_entity_poly.pdbx_seq_one_letter_code
_entity_poly.pdbx_strand_id
1 'polypeptide(L)'
;MAVSVDTRSKRINEIIELIDMSRDPWRKVSFYSDDEVQEILQNLYERWRNGGFRGIPLNYASDEELNILLHKAKNLPRADVSDELTLMMFRAICGEVKVEGEKPKPNVWDHLRRLIFPL
;
A
#
# COMPACT_ATOMS: atom_id res chain seq x y z
N MET A 1 7.29 -0.94 35.68
CA MET A 1 6.68 -1.65 34.53
C MET A 1 6.66 -0.69 33.34
N ALA A 2 7.68 -0.69 32.47
CA ALA A 2 7.79 0.27 31.36
C ALA A 2 8.41 -0.32 30.07
N VAL A 3 8.56 -1.65 29.98
CA VAL A 3 9.37 -2.30 28.92
C VAL A 3 8.52 -2.75 27.72
N SER A 4 7.19 -2.86 27.83
CA SER A 4 6.35 -3.49 26.79
C SER A 4 5.75 -2.54 25.74
N VAL A 5 5.54 -1.26 26.05
CA VAL A 5 4.88 -0.30 25.14
C VAL A 5 5.75 0.04 23.93
N ASP A 6 7.06 0.03 24.10
CA ASP A 6 8.04 0.35 23.06
C ASP A 6 8.08 -0.74 21.96
N THR A 7 8.18 -2.01 22.34
CA THR A 7 8.30 -3.14 21.40
C THR A 7 7.04 -3.33 20.53
N ARG A 8 5.86 -3.15 21.11
CA ARG A 8 4.61 -3.27 20.36
C ARG A 8 4.46 -2.15 19.33
N SER A 9 4.70 -0.91 19.74
CA SER A 9 4.63 0.25 18.85
C SER A 9 5.65 0.13 17.71
N LYS A 10 6.86 -0.38 18.00
CA LYS A 10 7.88 -0.68 16.99
C LYS A 10 7.38 -1.66 15.93
N ARG A 11 6.76 -2.78 16.32
CA ARG A 11 6.22 -3.76 15.37
C ARG A 11 5.11 -3.17 14.50
N ILE A 12 4.21 -2.38 15.10
CA ILE A 12 3.14 -1.69 14.35
C ILE A 12 3.74 -0.74 13.31
N ASN A 13 4.68 0.11 13.72
CA ASN A 13 5.33 1.05 12.81
C ASN A 13 6.10 0.33 11.71
N GLU A 14 6.80 -0.76 12.04
CA GLU A 14 7.54 -1.55 11.06
C GLU A 14 6.62 -2.17 10.00
N ILE A 15 5.43 -2.68 10.39
CA ILE A 15 4.41 -3.15 9.42
C ILE A 15 3.99 -2.02 8.49
N ILE A 16 3.67 -0.84 9.06
CA ILE A 16 3.23 0.34 8.29
C ILE A 16 4.32 0.78 7.32
N GLU A 17 5.58 0.82 7.74
CA GLU A 17 6.71 1.20 6.90
C GLU A 17 6.95 0.20 5.75
N LEU A 18 6.90 -1.10 6.06
CA LEU A 18 7.15 -2.16 5.09
C LEU A 18 6.05 -2.31 4.03
N ILE A 19 4.80 -1.98 4.39
CA ILE A 19 3.62 -2.19 3.55
C ILE A 19 3.03 -0.86 3.11
N ASP A 20 2.47 -0.08 4.04
CA ASP A 20 1.67 1.11 3.72
C ASP A 20 2.48 2.29 3.21
N MET A 21 3.70 2.49 3.70
CA MET A 21 4.61 3.52 3.21
C MET A 21 5.56 3.02 2.13
N SER A 22 5.42 1.76 1.72
CA SER A 22 6.28 1.19 0.68
C SER A 22 6.06 1.90 -0.65
N ARG A 23 7.18 2.22 -1.33
CA ARG A 23 7.16 2.71 -2.71
C ARG A 23 6.91 1.60 -3.73
N ASP A 24 7.03 0.35 -3.31
CA ASP A 24 6.71 -0.80 -4.15
C ASP A 24 5.23 -1.18 -3.95
N PRO A 25 4.35 -0.85 -4.91
CA PRO A 25 2.93 -1.16 -4.80
C PRO A 25 2.66 -2.66 -4.70
N TRP A 26 3.54 -3.51 -5.23
CA TRP A 26 3.36 -4.96 -5.18
C TRP A 26 3.51 -5.53 -3.77
N ARG A 27 4.22 -4.84 -2.88
CA ARG A 27 4.25 -5.24 -1.47
C ARG A 27 2.89 -5.12 -0.82
N LYS A 28 2.14 -4.05 -1.12
CA LYS A 28 0.75 -3.88 -0.67
C LYS A 28 -0.13 -4.97 -1.26
N VAL A 29 -0.07 -5.16 -2.58
CA VAL A 29 -0.88 -6.17 -3.27
C VAL A 29 -0.64 -7.56 -2.68
N SER A 30 0.62 -7.99 -2.57
CA SER A 30 0.96 -9.31 -2.04
C SER A 30 0.56 -9.47 -0.58
N PHE A 31 0.77 -8.45 0.26
CA PHE A 31 0.40 -8.52 1.68
C PHE A 31 -1.11 -8.62 1.86
N TYR A 32 -1.88 -7.73 1.23
CA TYR A 32 -3.33 -7.71 1.37
C TYR A 32 -4.03 -8.81 0.57
N SER A 33 -3.34 -9.57 -0.27
CA SER A 33 -3.90 -10.74 -0.95
C SER A 33 -3.64 -12.06 -0.22
N ASP A 34 -2.88 -12.06 0.88
CA ASP A 34 -2.65 -13.25 1.70
C ASP A 34 -3.89 -13.55 2.57
N ASP A 35 -4.39 -14.79 2.50
CA ASP A 35 -5.64 -15.20 3.15
C ASP A 35 -5.59 -15.07 4.68
N GLU A 36 -4.45 -15.41 5.29
CA GLU A 36 -4.25 -15.34 6.74
C GLU A 36 -4.16 -13.87 7.20
N VAL A 37 -3.49 -13.02 6.40
CA VAL A 37 -3.49 -11.57 6.62
C VAL A 37 -4.91 -11.00 6.55
N GLN A 38 -5.70 -11.41 5.56
CA GLN A 38 -7.09 -10.96 5.41
C GLN A 38 -7.96 -11.37 6.60
N GLU A 39 -7.85 -12.63 7.05
CA GLU A 39 -8.58 -13.13 8.22
C GLU A 39 -8.24 -12.32 9.48
N ILE A 40 -6.95 -12.10 9.75
CA ILE A 40 -6.51 -11.29 10.88
C ILE A 40 -7.07 -9.87 10.77
N LEU A 41 -6.92 -9.23 9.61
CA LEU A 41 -7.38 -7.85 9.41
C LEU A 41 -8.90 -7.71 9.61
N GLN A 42 -9.71 -8.65 9.13
CA GLN A 42 -11.16 -8.63 9.36
C GLN A 42 -11.49 -8.63 10.86
N ASN A 43 -10.88 -9.54 11.62
CA ASN A 43 -11.03 -9.60 13.07
C ASN A 43 -10.54 -8.33 13.78
N LEU A 44 -9.49 -7.68 13.25
CA LEU A 44 -9.02 -6.38 13.77
C LEU A 44 -10.01 -5.25 13.49
N TYR A 45 -10.59 -5.21 12.29
CA TYR A 45 -11.60 -4.22 11.94
C TYR A 45 -12.85 -4.34 12.81
N GLU A 46 -13.28 -5.56 13.12
CA GLU A 46 -14.40 -5.79 14.05
C GLU A 46 -14.07 -5.30 15.46
N ARG A 47 -12.90 -5.66 16.00
CA ARG A 47 -12.44 -5.17 17.31
C ARG A 47 -12.30 -3.65 17.34
N TRP A 48 -11.78 -3.04 16.28
CA TRP A 48 -11.62 -1.60 16.15
C TRP A 48 -12.98 -0.89 16.11
N ARG A 49 -13.93 -1.42 15.34
CA ARG A 49 -15.32 -0.95 15.31
C ARG A 49 -15.97 -1.04 16.69
N ASN A 50 -15.89 -2.20 17.34
CA ASN A 50 -16.44 -2.41 18.69
C ASN A 50 -15.76 -1.52 19.74
N GLY A 51 -14.50 -1.15 19.51
CA GLY A 51 -13.73 -0.21 20.31
C GLY A 51 -13.99 1.27 20.02
N GLY A 52 -14.95 1.59 19.14
CA GLY A 52 -15.34 2.96 18.79
C GLY A 52 -14.37 3.66 17.84
N PHE A 53 -13.67 2.92 16.98
CA PHE A 53 -12.73 3.44 15.99
C PHE A 53 -11.59 4.31 16.56
N ARG A 54 -11.16 4.06 17.80
CA ARG A 54 -10.04 4.81 18.40
C ARG A 54 -8.72 4.26 17.89
N GLY A 55 -7.77 5.14 17.55
CA GLY A 55 -6.48 4.71 16.99
C GLY A 55 -6.64 4.02 15.62
N ILE A 56 -5.79 3.03 15.35
CA ILE A 56 -5.80 2.25 14.10
C ILE A 56 -6.12 0.77 14.36
N PRO A 57 -6.58 0.00 13.36
CA PRO A 57 -6.89 -1.43 13.53
C PRO A 57 -5.77 -2.25 14.18
N LEU A 58 -4.50 -1.99 13.81
CA LEU A 58 -3.34 -2.69 14.38
C LEU A 58 -3.17 -2.48 15.89
N ASN A 59 -3.75 -1.42 16.48
CA ASN A 59 -3.73 -1.25 17.93
C ASN A 59 -4.53 -2.34 18.66
N TYR A 60 -5.50 -2.98 18.00
CA TYR A 60 -6.38 -4.01 18.55
C TYR A 60 -5.87 -5.44 18.38
N ALA A 61 -4.71 -5.61 17.75
CA ALA A 61 -4.11 -6.92 17.52
C ALA A 61 -3.58 -7.56 18.79
N SER A 62 -3.66 -8.87 18.92
CA SER A 62 -2.86 -9.59 19.90
C SER A 62 -1.37 -9.50 19.52
N ASP A 63 -0.48 -9.83 20.45
CA ASP A 63 0.95 -9.86 20.15
C ASP A 63 1.31 -10.97 19.14
N GLU A 64 0.54 -12.06 19.12
CA GLU A 64 0.68 -13.16 18.15
C GLU A 64 0.30 -12.70 16.75
N GLU A 65 -0.86 -12.05 16.60
CA GLU A 65 -1.31 -11.50 15.33
C GLU A 65 -0.32 -10.47 14.78
N LEU A 66 0.24 -9.59 15.64
CA LEU A 66 1.29 -8.67 15.21
C LEU A 66 2.55 -9.40 14.74
N ASN A 67 2.93 -10.51 15.37
CA ASN A 67 4.08 -11.29 14.96
C ASN A 67 3.85 -11.96 13.59
N ILE A 68 2.65 -12.52 13.37
CA ILE A 68 2.27 -13.10 12.08
C ILE A 68 2.29 -12.03 10.99
N LEU A 69 1.61 -10.91 11.20
CA LEU A 69 1.56 -9.80 10.24
C LEU A 69 2.96 -9.27 9.92
N LEU A 70 3.81 -9.09 10.94
CA LEU A 70 5.19 -8.63 10.74
C LEU A 70 6.04 -9.66 10.00
N HIS A 71 5.90 -10.94 10.34
CA HIS A 71 6.61 -12.02 9.66
C HIS A 71 6.24 -12.07 8.17
N LYS A 72 4.94 -11.98 7.83
CA LYS A 72 4.47 -11.91 6.46
C LYS A 72 5.01 -10.68 5.74
N ALA A 73 4.94 -9.50 6.36
CA ALA A 73 5.45 -8.26 5.79
C ALA A 73 6.95 -8.33 5.46
N LYS A 74 7.76 -8.96 6.33
CA LYS A 74 9.21 -9.12 6.12
C LYS A 74 9.56 -10.11 5.01
N ASN A 75 8.75 -11.16 4.83
CA ASN A 75 9.06 -12.29 3.97
C ASN A 75 8.28 -12.30 2.65
N LEU A 76 7.73 -11.15 2.22
CA LEU A 76 7.09 -11.05 0.91
C LEU A 76 8.09 -11.33 -0.22
N PRO A 77 7.74 -12.18 -1.20
CA PRO A 77 8.56 -12.37 -2.38
C PRO A 77 8.66 -11.06 -3.16
N ARG A 78 9.82 -10.83 -3.79
CA ARG A 78 9.95 -9.75 -4.76
C ARG A 78 9.07 -10.06 -5.96
N ALA A 79 8.20 -9.13 -6.32
CA ALA A 79 7.43 -9.25 -7.55
C ALA A 79 8.36 -9.05 -8.76
N ASP A 80 8.34 -10.00 -9.70
CA ASP A 80 9.01 -9.86 -10.99
C ASP A 80 8.01 -9.25 -11.98
N VAL A 81 7.88 -7.92 -11.93
CA VAL A 81 6.90 -7.17 -12.70
C VAL A 81 7.60 -6.00 -13.38
N SER A 82 7.28 -5.77 -14.66
CA SER A 82 7.85 -4.66 -15.44
C SER A 82 7.65 -3.31 -14.76
N ASP A 83 8.62 -2.40 -14.91
CA ASP A 83 8.56 -1.03 -14.35
C ASP A 83 7.29 -0.28 -14.77
N GLU A 84 6.85 -0.44 -16.02
CA GLU A 84 5.65 0.22 -16.53
C GLU A 84 4.38 -0.25 -15.80
N LEU A 85 4.21 -1.56 -15.61
CA LEU A 85 3.09 -2.10 -14.85
C LEU A 85 3.17 -1.72 -13.36
N THR A 86 4.38 -1.64 -12.79
CA THR A 86 4.60 -1.13 -11.44
C THR A 86 4.19 0.33 -11.31
N LEU A 87 4.54 1.18 -12.27
CA LEU A 87 4.10 2.59 -12.31
C LEU A 87 2.59 2.73 -12.47
N MET A 88 1.97 1.91 -13.33
CA MET A 88 0.51 1.87 -13.47
C MET A 88 -0.17 1.51 -12.14
N MET A 89 0.31 0.46 -11.47
CA MET A 89 -0.24 0.06 -10.17
C MET A 89 -0.03 1.12 -9.10
N PHE A 90 1.16 1.73 -9.05
CA PHE A 90 1.43 2.82 -8.11
C PHE A 90 0.46 4.00 -8.31
N ARG A 91 0.21 4.41 -9.55
CA ARG A 91 -0.78 5.45 -9.87
C ARG A 91 -2.21 5.05 -9.47
N ALA A 92 -2.58 3.78 -9.62
CA ALA A 92 -3.90 3.29 -9.23
C ALA A 92 -4.12 3.31 -7.70
N ILE A 93 -3.09 2.97 -6.93
CA ILE A 93 -3.16 2.93 -5.45
C ILE A 93 -3.02 4.32 -4.83
N CYS A 94 -2.06 5.12 -5.30
CA CYS A 94 -1.70 6.40 -4.71
C CYS A 94 -2.41 7.61 -5.37
N GLY A 95 -3.05 7.41 -6.51
CA GLY A 95 -3.59 8.48 -7.37
C GLY A 95 -2.57 9.04 -8.37
N GLU A 96 -3.02 9.91 -9.28
CA GLU A 96 -2.13 10.59 -10.23
C GLU A 96 -1.13 11.50 -9.48
N VAL A 97 0.14 11.13 -9.52
CA VAL A 97 1.23 12.05 -9.18
C VAL A 97 1.44 12.94 -10.39
N LYS A 98 0.97 14.18 -10.34
CA LYS A 98 1.34 15.19 -11.34
C LYS A 98 2.85 15.41 -11.22
N VAL A 99 3.60 14.95 -12.22
CA VAL A 99 5.02 15.28 -12.33
C VAL A 99 5.10 16.74 -12.71
N GLU A 100 5.56 17.58 -11.79
CA GLU A 100 5.68 19.02 -12.00
C GLU A 100 6.63 19.27 -13.19
N GLY A 101 6.09 19.75 -14.32
CA GLY A 101 6.86 20.08 -15.52
C GLY A 101 6.67 19.18 -16.74
N GLU A 102 5.88 18.10 -16.67
CA GLU A 102 5.56 17.31 -17.88
C GLU A 102 4.60 18.08 -18.80
N LYS A 103 5.09 18.52 -19.96
CA LYS A 103 4.22 19.08 -21.00
C LYS A 103 3.27 17.98 -21.49
N PRO A 104 1.96 18.26 -21.64
CA PRO A 104 1.01 17.26 -22.12
C PRO A 104 1.49 16.71 -23.46
N LYS A 105 1.63 15.38 -23.55
CA LYS A 105 1.93 14.73 -24.83
C LYS A 105 0.78 15.06 -25.78
N PRO A 106 1.08 15.48 -27.03
CA PRO A 106 0.02 15.76 -28.00
C PRO A 106 -0.82 14.50 -28.16
N ASN A 107 -2.13 14.65 -28.01
CA ASN A 107 -3.03 13.52 -28.14
C ASN A 107 -3.20 13.17 -29.63
N VAL A 108 -3.86 12.04 -29.91
CA VAL A 108 -4.11 11.57 -31.29
C VAL A 108 -4.79 12.66 -32.13
N TRP A 109 -5.66 13.48 -31.54
CA TRP A 109 -6.34 14.57 -32.22
C TRP A 109 -5.43 15.73 -32.60
N ASP A 110 -4.39 16.01 -31.80
CA ASP A 110 -3.39 17.03 -32.12
C ASP A 110 -2.54 16.63 -33.34
N HIS A 111 -2.28 15.33 -33.51
CA HIS A 111 -1.59 14.81 -34.69
C HIS A 111 -2.50 14.80 -35.92
N LEU A 112 -3.76 14.37 -35.76
CA LEU A 112 -4.74 14.36 -36.86
C LEU A 112 -5.06 15.77 -37.37
N ARG A 113 -5.13 16.78 -36.50
CA ARG A 113 -5.32 18.18 -36.91
C ARG A 113 -4.24 18.65 -37.87
N ARG A 114 -2.98 18.27 -37.63
CA ARG A 114 -1.83 18.65 -38.48
C ARG A 114 -1.86 18.01 -39.87
N LEU A 115 -2.53 16.87 -40.01
CA LEU A 115 -2.66 16.16 -41.28
C LEU A 115 -3.89 16.62 -42.09
N ILE A 116 -4.99 16.94 -41.40
CA ILE A 116 -6.27 17.29 -42.05
C ILE A 116 -6.35 18.78 -42.38
N PHE A 117 -5.71 19.64 -41.56
CA PHE A 117 -5.61 21.07 -41.80
C PHE A 117 -4.14 21.49 -41.76
N PRO A 118 -3.35 21.22 -42.82
CA PRO A 118 -2.04 21.82 -42.94
C PRO A 118 -2.24 23.31 -43.20
N LEU A 119 -1.59 24.16 -42.40
CA LEU A 119 -1.48 25.60 -42.67
C LEU A 119 -0.74 25.84 -43.99
#